data_AF-A0A952SEN5-F1
#
_entry.id   AF-A0A952SEN5-F1
#
_cell.length_a   1.000
_cell.length_b   1.000
_cell.length_c   1.000
_cell.angle_alpha   90.00
_cell.angle_beta   90.00
_cell.angle_gamma   90.00
#
_symmetry.space_group_name_H-M   'P 1'
#
loop_
_entity.id
_entity.type
_entity.pdbx_description
1 polymer ?
#
loop_
_entity_poly.entity_id
_entity_poly.type
_entity_poly.pdbx_seq_one_letter_code
_entity_poly.pdbx_strand_id
1 'polypeptide(L)'
;MTNNKPAGARRDGPDEGGTMRSGVQMNGRGCYLALCLILTATLGACAQLKSSQTLTAPTQATPEQVAERERESQPPKAVQARSADSPRQSCLVTFDDEAALSQIYGHARSTLALKTSRGSNGQLQVCDSTKHTNCWTYRQHCSRSDINLETIGSAHYHLSMETGIECYTLPDPGDGLGRGFGRLVEWKCTDVDWVRTPRVLTSHDQSQWVKIWLSTTDTHAPIYFDMDSIQVLPDTSIQLWFRKRDGTWWFWPELQANTTWTLRDHVRDVSEVRIRGARAGRTSSYVIGAVTIRD
;
A
#
# COMPACT_ATOMS: atom_id res chain seq x y z
N MET A 1 21.45 -44.92 41.47
CA MET A 1 20.53 -43.91 42.03
C MET A 1 19.38 -43.77 41.03
N THR A 2 18.31 -44.57 41.17
CA THR A 2 17.07 -44.21 41.91
C THR A 2 16.31 -43.10 41.19
N ASN A 3 15.48 -43.43 40.19
CA ASN A 3 14.05 -43.78 40.33
C ASN A 3 13.21 -42.73 41.08
N ASN A 4 12.17 -42.20 40.42
CA ASN A 4 10.78 -42.52 40.79
C ASN A 4 9.72 -42.00 39.79
N LYS A 5 8.88 -42.94 39.33
CA LYS A 5 7.46 -42.79 38.99
C LYS A 5 6.74 -43.83 39.88
N PRO A 6 5.49 -43.63 40.36
CA PRO A 6 4.34 -44.17 39.61
C PRO A 6 2.99 -43.44 39.87
N ALA A 7 1.89 -44.03 39.34
CA ALA A 7 0.45 -44.06 39.73
C ALA A 7 -0.16 -43.02 40.72
N GLY A 8 -1.47 -42.72 40.72
CA GLY A 8 -2.70 -43.24 40.08
C GLY A 8 -3.89 -42.35 40.49
N ALA A 9 -5.20 -42.66 40.36
CA ALA A 9 -5.97 -43.82 39.88
C ALA A 9 -7.43 -43.38 39.52
N ARG A 10 -8.32 -44.32 39.15
CA ARG A 10 -9.74 -44.08 38.75
C ARG A 10 -10.76 -44.14 39.92
N ARG A 11 -11.95 -43.57 39.67
CA ARG A 11 -13.34 -44.06 39.93
C ARG A 11 -14.30 -43.15 39.12
N ASP A 12 -15.31 -43.59 38.36
CA ASP A 12 -16.49 -44.44 38.64
C ASP A 12 -17.36 -43.78 39.74
N GLY A 13 -18.55 -43.18 39.54
CA GLY A 13 -19.73 -43.50 38.70
C GLY A 13 -20.93 -43.85 39.65
N PRO A 14 -22.20 -43.95 39.23
CA PRO A 14 -22.92 -43.46 38.03
C PRO A 14 -23.97 -42.39 38.48
N ASP A 15 -25.28 -42.26 38.17
CA ASP A 15 -26.27 -42.85 37.20
C ASP A 15 -27.54 -41.96 37.07
N GLU A 16 -28.48 -42.33 36.17
CA GLU A 16 -29.94 -41.97 36.05
C GLU A 16 -30.42 -40.49 36.10
N GLY A 17 -31.52 -40.07 35.45
CA GLY A 17 -32.45 -40.74 34.52
C GLY A 17 -33.67 -39.84 34.21
N GLY A 18 -34.26 -39.92 33.00
CA GLY A 18 -35.43 -39.08 32.66
C GLY A 18 -35.85 -39.07 31.19
N THR A 19 -36.73 -40.01 30.80
CA THR A 19 -37.24 -40.11 29.42
C THR A 19 -38.76 -39.95 29.37
N MET A 20 -39.30 -39.12 28.47
CA MET A 20 -40.53 -39.49 27.73
C MET A 20 -40.78 -38.64 26.47
N ARG A 21 -41.64 -39.16 25.59
CA ARG A 21 -42.08 -38.55 24.31
C ARG A 21 -43.55 -38.12 24.38
N SER A 22 -43.90 -36.98 23.77
CA SER A 22 -45.01 -36.82 22.81
C SER A 22 -45.00 -35.35 22.32
N GLY A 23 -45.39 -34.98 21.10
CA GLY A 23 -45.98 -35.75 20.01
C GLY A 23 -47.46 -35.44 19.81
N VAL A 24 -47.77 -34.51 18.89
CA VAL A 24 -49.02 -34.40 18.11
C VAL A 24 -48.74 -33.50 16.89
N GLN A 25 -49.30 -33.85 15.75
CA GLN A 25 -49.28 -33.11 14.49
C GLN A 25 -50.73 -32.91 14.03
N MET A 26 -51.11 -31.71 13.57
CA MET A 26 -52.37 -31.49 12.84
C MET A 26 -52.21 -30.41 11.76
N ASN A 27 -53.01 -30.53 10.70
CA ASN A 27 -52.89 -29.72 9.48
C ASN A 27 -53.91 -28.57 9.44
N GLY A 28 -53.59 -27.50 8.70
CA GLY A 28 -54.55 -26.46 8.30
C GLY A 28 -54.30 -26.01 6.85
N ARG A 29 -55.31 -26.14 5.97
CA ARG A 29 -55.27 -25.73 4.55
C ARG A 29 -56.12 -24.48 4.31
N GLY A 30 -55.65 -23.59 3.44
CA GLY A 30 -56.43 -22.50 2.81
C GLY A 30 -55.47 -21.46 2.20
N CYS A 31 -55.30 -21.23 0.88
CA CYS A 31 -56.15 -21.22 -0.33
C CYS A 31 -56.74 -19.83 -0.67
N TYR A 32 -56.29 -19.25 -1.79
CA TYR A 32 -56.88 -18.11 -2.55
C TYR A 32 -56.91 -16.73 -1.84
N LEU A 33 -56.86 -15.55 -2.47
CA LEU A 33 -56.65 -15.07 -3.87
C LEU A 33 -55.65 -13.88 -3.80
N ALA A 34 -54.65 -13.73 -4.69
CA ALA A 34 -54.68 -13.08 -6.01
C ALA A 34 -54.83 -11.53 -6.04
N LEU A 35 -53.94 -10.91 -6.84
CA LEU A 35 -53.72 -9.51 -7.23
C LEU A 35 -54.74 -8.41 -6.85
N CYS A 36 -54.20 -7.24 -6.50
CA CYS A 36 -54.57 -5.98 -7.19
C CYS A 36 -53.37 -5.01 -7.29
N LEU A 37 -53.51 -3.92 -8.04
CA LEU A 37 -52.39 -3.16 -8.65
C LEU A 37 -52.07 -1.80 -8.00
N ILE A 38 -50.78 -1.44 -8.08
CA ILE A 38 -50.17 -0.10 -8.28
C ILE A 38 -50.74 1.08 -7.46
N LEU A 39 -49.86 1.69 -6.66
CA LEU A 39 -49.81 3.16 -6.55
C LEU A 39 -48.38 3.64 -6.25
N THR A 40 -47.83 4.48 -7.12
CA THR A 40 -46.49 5.06 -6.98
C THR A 40 -46.51 6.27 -6.05
N ALA A 41 -45.84 6.17 -4.90
CA ALA A 41 -45.49 7.32 -4.06
C ALA A 41 -44.03 7.71 -4.31
N THR A 42 -43.75 9.01 -4.41
CA THR A 42 -42.47 9.57 -4.86
C THR A 42 -41.56 9.98 -3.70
N LEU A 43 -40.30 10.36 -4.02
CA LEU A 43 -39.37 11.11 -3.15
C LEU A 43 -38.91 10.38 -1.87
N GLY A 44 -38.09 9.33 -2.04
CA GLY A 44 -37.46 8.60 -0.92
C GLY A 44 -35.95 8.33 -1.06
N ALA A 45 -35.28 8.93 -2.05
CA ALA A 45 -33.85 8.67 -2.31
C ALA A 45 -33.13 9.91 -2.86
N CYS A 46 -32.85 10.89 -2.01
CA CYS A 46 -31.71 11.76 -2.22
C CYS A 46 -30.44 10.92 -2.04
N ALA A 47 -30.04 10.21 -3.10
CA ALA A 47 -28.68 9.75 -3.21
C ALA A 47 -27.79 10.99 -3.05
N GLN A 48 -27.04 11.06 -1.95
CA GLN A 48 -26.02 12.07 -1.79
C GLN A 48 -24.98 11.81 -2.88
N LEU A 49 -25.10 12.55 -3.99
CA LEU A 49 -23.98 12.84 -4.86
C LEU A 49 -22.88 13.35 -3.94
N LYS A 50 -21.92 12.47 -3.61
CA LYS A 50 -20.68 12.86 -2.94
C LYS A 50 -20.13 13.98 -3.79
N SER A 51 -20.13 15.20 -3.26
CA SER A 51 -19.58 16.35 -3.95
C SER A 51 -18.18 15.96 -4.39
N SER A 52 -17.96 15.84 -5.70
CA SER A 52 -16.64 15.53 -6.25
C SER A 52 -15.70 16.56 -5.67
N GLN A 53 -14.76 16.12 -4.81
CA GLN A 53 -13.89 17.05 -4.11
C GLN A 53 -12.98 17.69 -5.15
N THR A 54 -13.36 18.88 -5.61
CA THR A 54 -12.60 19.64 -6.60
C THR A 54 -11.22 19.88 -6.02
N LEU A 55 -10.21 19.25 -6.63
CA LEU A 55 -8.82 19.44 -6.24
C LEU A 55 -8.50 20.94 -6.36
N THR A 56 -8.12 21.54 -5.23
CA THR A 56 -7.71 22.94 -5.19
C THR A 56 -6.39 23.11 -5.94
N ALA A 57 -6.08 24.33 -6.38
CA ALA A 57 -4.76 24.60 -6.93
C ALA A 57 -3.68 24.34 -5.84
N PRO A 58 -2.53 23.73 -6.19
CA PRO A 58 -1.44 23.50 -5.25
C PRO A 58 -0.76 24.81 -4.88
N THR A 59 -0.23 24.87 -3.65
CA THR A 59 0.53 26.02 -3.13
C THR A 59 1.99 25.90 -3.55
N GLN A 60 2.60 26.99 -4.03
CA GLN A 60 4.05 27.06 -4.23
C GLN A 60 4.76 27.19 -2.88
N ALA A 61 5.82 26.41 -2.67
CA ALA A 61 6.57 26.40 -1.42
C ALA A 61 7.43 27.67 -1.23
N THR A 62 7.57 28.13 0.02
CA THR A 62 8.47 29.22 0.37
C THR A 62 9.95 28.77 0.36
N PRO A 63 10.94 29.68 0.28
CA PRO A 63 12.36 29.31 0.30
C PRO A 63 12.77 28.48 1.53
N GLU A 64 12.18 28.77 2.69
CA GLU A 64 12.42 28.07 3.95
C GLU A 64 11.89 26.64 3.90
N GLN A 65 10.68 26.48 3.34
CA GLN A 65 10.09 25.16 3.09
C GLN A 65 10.93 24.35 2.10
N VAL A 66 11.40 24.96 1.00
CA VAL A 66 12.33 24.32 0.05
C VAL A 66 13.59 23.84 0.77
N ALA A 67 14.23 24.69 1.56
CA ALA A 67 15.43 24.35 2.33
C ALA A 67 15.18 23.26 3.40
N GLU A 68 13.94 23.11 3.90
CA GLU A 68 13.53 21.98 4.73
C GLU A 68 13.46 20.67 3.92
N ARG A 69 12.78 20.67 2.77
CA ARG A 69 12.64 19.48 1.93
C ARG A 69 14.00 19.02 1.38
N GLU A 70 14.82 19.93 0.87
CA GLU A 70 16.11 19.57 0.25
C GLU A 70 17.18 19.15 1.27
N ARG A 71 17.01 19.50 2.56
CA ARG A 71 17.84 19.02 3.67
C ARG A 71 17.54 17.56 4.07
N GLU A 72 16.28 17.13 4.03
CA GLU A 72 15.91 15.74 4.35
C GLU A 72 16.27 14.76 3.23
N SER A 73 16.20 15.20 1.98
CA SER A 73 16.63 14.43 0.81
C SER A 73 17.01 15.39 -0.30
N GLN A 74 18.24 15.30 -0.80
CA GLN A 74 18.66 16.13 -1.92
C GLN A 74 17.95 15.67 -3.21
N PRO A 75 17.40 16.59 -4.01
CA PRO A 75 16.85 16.26 -5.31
C PRO A 75 17.97 15.83 -6.28
N PRO A 76 17.64 15.12 -7.36
CA PRO A 76 18.61 14.71 -8.37
C PRO A 76 19.33 15.94 -9.00
N LYS A 77 20.67 15.86 -9.09
CA LYS A 77 21.52 16.92 -9.64
C LYS A 77 21.30 17.18 -11.14
N ALA A 78 20.88 16.15 -11.86
CA ALA A 78 20.50 16.22 -13.26
C ALA A 78 19.27 15.33 -13.47
N VAL A 79 18.34 15.79 -14.31
CA VAL A 79 17.12 15.06 -14.69
C VAL A 79 17.00 15.18 -16.20
N GLN A 80 16.87 14.04 -16.88
CA GLN A 80 16.77 13.99 -18.33
C GLN A 80 15.38 14.43 -18.81
N ALA A 81 15.35 15.14 -19.93
CA ALA A 81 14.11 15.50 -20.61
C ALA A 81 13.48 14.25 -21.27
N ARG A 82 12.14 14.20 -21.28
CA ARG A 82 11.40 13.15 -22.01
C ARG A 82 11.66 13.23 -23.51
N SER A 83 11.64 12.08 -24.18
CA SER A 83 11.59 12.01 -25.65
C SER A 83 10.29 12.64 -26.14
N ALA A 84 10.39 13.65 -27.00
CA ALA A 84 9.21 14.32 -27.58
C ALA A 84 8.44 13.41 -28.55
N ASP A 85 9.14 12.51 -29.23
CA ASP A 85 8.63 11.63 -30.30
C ASP A 85 8.02 10.31 -29.78
N SER A 86 8.02 10.11 -28.45
CA SER A 86 7.50 8.90 -27.82
C SER A 86 6.03 9.05 -27.38
N PRO A 87 5.14 8.08 -27.68
CA PRO A 87 3.79 8.09 -27.14
C PRO A 87 3.83 7.84 -25.63
N ARG A 88 3.42 8.84 -24.83
CA ARG A 88 3.43 8.78 -23.36
C ARG A 88 2.54 7.64 -22.86
N GLN A 89 3.14 6.67 -22.18
CA GLN A 89 2.47 5.48 -21.67
C GLN A 89 2.09 5.68 -20.20
N SER A 90 0.86 5.29 -19.85
CA SER A 90 0.41 5.29 -18.45
C SER A 90 0.77 3.97 -17.79
N CYS A 91 1.30 4.03 -16.57
CA CYS A 91 1.63 2.88 -15.74
C CYS A 91 0.91 3.00 -14.39
N LEU A 92 0.25 1.91 -13.98
CA LEU A 92 -0.40 1.77 -12.68
C LEU A 92 0.55 1.05 -11.72
N VAL A 93 0.72 1.61 -10.52
CA VAL A 93 1.50 1.02 -9.43
C VAL A 93 0.55 0.69 -8.30
N THR A 94 0.30 -0.60 -8.07
CA THR A 94 -0.53 -1.19 -7.00
C THR A 94 0.30 -1.95 -5.96
N PHE A 95 1.63 -1.79 -6.00
CA PHE A 95 2.62 -2.37 -5.06
C PHE A 95 2.65 -3.91 -4.98
N ASP A 96 1.87 -4.60 -5.81
CA ASP A 96 1.71 -6.06 -5.90
C ASP A 96 2.34 -6.69 -7.15
N ASP A 97 2.95 -5.88 -8.02
CA ASP A 97 3.64 -6.33 -9.23
C ASP A 97 4.71 -7.39 -8.92
N GLU A 98 4.49 -8.63 -9.38
CA GLU A 98 5.34 -9.80 -9.09
C GLU A 98 6.78 -9.57 -9.54
N ALA A 99 6.97 -8.90 -10.68
CA ALA A 99 8.29 -8.55 -11.18
C ALA A 99 9.01 -7.58 -10.23
N ALA A 100 8.38 -6.47 -9.85
CA ALA A 100 8.93 -5.49 -8.90
C ALA A 100 9.28 -6.13 -7.55
N LEU A 101 8.41 -6.99 -7.02
CA LEU A 101 8.63 -7.68 -5.74
C LEU A 101 9.78 -8.70 -5.82
N SER A 102 9.93 -9.41 -6.95
CA SER A 102 11.08 -10.27 -7.23
C SER A 102 12.42 -9.51 -7.30
N GLN A 103 12.39 -8.18 -7.42
CA GLN A 103 13.58 -7.33 -7.44
C GLN A 103 13.98 -6.76 -6.08
N ILE A 104 13.37 -7.22 -4.97
CA ILE A 104 13.72 -6.75 -3.62
C ILE A 104 14.48 -7.84 -2.86
N TYR A 105 15.65 -7.46 -2.32
CA TYR A 105 16.52 -8.36 -1.56
C TYR A 105 15.82 -8.92 -0.32
N GLY A 106 15.93 -10.24 -0.12
CA GLY A 106 15.22 -10.94 0.94
C GLY A 106 13.70 -10.96 0.74
N HIS A 107 13.25 -10.97 -0.52
CA HIS A 107 11.86 -11.13 -0.98
C HIS A 107 10.86 -10.45 -0.05
N ALA A 108 10.80 -9.12 -0.17
CA ALA A 108 10.03 -8.24 0.71
C ALA A 108 8.51 -8.47 0.62
N ARG A 109 8.01 -9.55 1.23
CA ARG A 109 6.57 -9.81 1.35
C ARG A 109 5.88 -8.67 2.13
N SER A 110 6.51 -8.18 3.21
CA SER A 110 5.87 -7.27 4.19
C SER A 110 6.54 -5.91 4.45
N THR A 111 7.80 -5.64 4.05
CA THR A 111 8.47 -4.37 4.36
C THR A 111 9.42 -3.84 3.27
N LEU A 112 9.38 -2.52 3.06
CA LEU A 112 10.37 -1.76 2.30
C LEU A 112 11.50 -1.26 3.22
N ALA A 113 12.12 -2.17 3.97
CA ALA A 113 13.08 -1.85 5.04
C ALA A 113 14.55 -1.86 4.62
N LEU A 114 14.90 -2.59 3.56
CA LEU A 114 16.27 -2.66 3.05
C LEU A 114 16.30 -2.12 1.62
N LYS A 115 17.26 -1.22 1.33
CA LYS A 115 17.57 -0.89 -0.07
C LYS A 115 18.27 -2.09 -0.71
N THR A 116 17.88 -2.39 -1.93
CA THR A 116 18.40 -3.48 -2.75
C THR A 116 19.40 -2.96 -3.75
N SER A 117 20.37 -3.81 -4.09
CA SER A 117 21.35 -3.66 -5.16
C SER A 117 21.54 -5.02 -5.85
N ARG A 118 22.21 -5.05 -7.00
CA ARG A 118 22.68 -6.29 -7.63
C ARG A 118 24.21 -6.41 -7.51
N GLY A 119 24.68 -7.58 -7.09
CA GLY A 119 26.10 -7.93 -7.06
C GLY A 119 26.68 -8.15 -8.46
N SER A 120 28.01 -8.30 -8.54
CA SER A 120 28.72 -8.56 -9.80
C SER A 120 28.38 -9.92 -10.44
N ASN A 121 27.81 -10.84 -9.67
CA ASN A 121 27.22 -12.11 -10.12
C ASN A 121 25.74 -12.00 -10.52
N GLY A 122 25.19 -10.78 -10.58
CA GLY A 122 23.80 -10.49 -10.90
C GLY A 122 22.78 -10.76 -9.77
N GLN A 123 23.19 -11.37 -8.65
CA GLN A 123 22.27 -11.70 -7.55
C GLN A 123 21.86 -10.46 -6.76
N LEU A 124 20.68 -10.49 -6.14
CA LEU A 124 20.22 -9.42 -5.26
C LEU A 124 21.03 -9.42 -3.95
N GLN A 125 21.37 -8.23 -3.46
CA GLN A 125 22.05 -8.03 -2.18
C GLN A 125 21.62 -6.72 -1.51
N VAL A 126 21.94 -6.55 -0.23
CA VAL A 126 21.73 -5.28 0.48
C VAL A 126 22.54 -4.17 -0.20
N CYS A 127 21.90 -3.04 -0.48
CA CYS A 127 22.59 -1.84 -0.92
C CYS A 127 23.45 -1.25 0.21
N ASP A 128 24.76 -1.39 0.06
CA ASP A 128 25.72 -0.44 0.60
C ASP A 128 25.89 0.73 -0.39
N SER A 129 25.39 1.92 -0.04
CA SER A 129 25.47 3.11 -0.90
C SER A 129 26.87 3.74 -0.99
N THR A 130 27.87 3.21 -0.27
CA THR A 130 29.28 3.57 -0.45
C THR A 130 29.98 2.72 -1.52
N LYS A 131 29.36 1.60 -1.92
CA LYS A 131 29.92 0.62 -2.88
C LYS A 131 29.09 0.46 -4.16
N HIS A 132 27.79 0.76 -4.12
CA HIS A 132 26.89 0.58 -5.25
C HIS A 132 26.40 1.91 -5.82
N THR A 133 26.35 1.99 -7.15
CA THR A 133 25.84 3.16 -7.90
C THR A 133 24.34 3.08 -8.20
N ASN A 134 23.76 1.88 -8.14
CA ASN A 134 22.34 1.62 -8.43
C ASN A 134 21.70 0.94 -7.22
N CYS A 135 20.81 1.65 -6.53
CA CYS A 135 20.06 1.13 -5.40
C CYS A 135 18.61 1.61 -5.42
N TRP A 136 17.69 0.75 -4.99
CA TRP A 136 16.25 1.02 -4.94
C TRP A 136 15.63 0.40 -3.68
N THR A 137 14.49 0.91 -3.21
CA THR A 137 13.71 0.19 -2.17
C THR A 137 12.57 -0.62 -2.81
N TYR A 138 11.78 0.02 -3.69
CA TYR A 138 10.86 -0.64 -4.61
C TYR A 138 11.09 -0.07 -6.01
N ARG A 139 11.05 -0.92 -7.04
CA ARG A 139 11.23 -0.53 -8.45
C ARG A 139 10.30 -1.35 -9.33
N GLN A 140 9.32 -0.71 -9.95
CA GLN A 140 8.43 -1.34 -10.93
C GLN A 140 8.81 -0.90 -12.35
N HIS A 141 8.92 -1.85 -13.26
CA HIS A 141 9.25 -1.58 -14.64
C HIS A 141 8.01 -1.15 -15.43
N CYS A 142 8.13 -0.05 -16.18
CA CYS A 142 7.04 0.60 -16.90
C CYS A 142 7.46 0.93 -18.33
N SER A 143 7.55 -0.10 -19.18
CA SER A 143 7.78 -0.03 -20.63
C SER A 143 9.16 0.53 -21.06
N ARG A 144 9.43 1.79 -20.76
CA ARG A 144 10.67 2.52 -21.10
C ARG A 144 11.30 3.23 -19.90
N SER A 145 10.59 3.28 -18.77
CA SER A 145 11.06 3.84 -17.51
C SER A 145 10.92 2.82 -16.38
N ASP A 146 11.65 3.02 -15.29
CA ASP A 146 11.39 2.35 -14.03
C ASP A 146 10.80 3.36 -13.04
N ILE A 147 9.64 3.06 -12.45
CA ILE A 147 9.10 3.82 -11.32
C ILE A 147 9.83 3.36 -10.06
N ASN A 148 10.60 4.28 -9.49
CA ASN A 148 11.38 4.07 -8.28
C ASN A 148 10.62 4.68 -7.08
N LEU A 149 10.49 3.90 -6.01
CA LEU A 149 9.96 4.35 -4.74
C LEU A 149 11.02 4.14 -3.65
N GLU A 150 11.29 5.22 -2.92
CA GLU A 150 12.33 5.29 -1.89
C GLU A 150 11.80 5.90 -0.59
N THR A 151 12.36 5.42 0.52
CA THR A 151 12.11 6.00 1.85
C THR A 151 13.10 7.14 2.12
N ILE A 152 12.62 8.18 2.82
CA ILE A 152 13.46 9.30 3.25
C ILE A 152 13.73 9.17 4.76
N GLY A 153 15.00 9.37 5.16
CA GLY A 153 15.47 9.17 6.53
C GLY A 153 15.67 7.70 6.90
N SER A 154 15.61 7.39 8.19
CA SER A 154 15.72 6.02 8.74
C SER A 154 14.38 5.26 8.77
N ALA A 155 13.34 5.80 8.13
CA ALA A 155 12.02 5.21 8.05
C ALA A 155 11.95 4.05 7.04
N HIS A 156 11.07 3.08 7.32
CA HIS A 156 10.64 2.07 6.36
C HIS A 156 9.11 2.01 6.29
N TYR A 157 8.61 1.43 5.21
CA TYR A 157 7.18 1.21 4.97
C TYR A 157 6.87 -0.27 5.05
N HIS A 158 5.62 -0.58 5.35
CA HIS A 158 5.05 -1.90 5.19
C HIS A 158 4.40 -2.04 3.81
N LEU A 159 4.46 -3.25 3.27
CA LEU A 159 3.60 -3.71 2.20
C LEU A 159 2.50 -4.55 2.86
N SER A 160 1.37 -3.90 3.11
CA SER A 160 0.22 -4.48 3.83
C SER A 160 -0.82 -5.01 2.83
N MET A 161 -1.79 -5.80 3.31
CA MET A 161 -3.07 -5.94 2.59
C MET A 161 -3.88 -4.64 2.73
N GLU A 162 -4.91 -4.45 1.88
CA GLU A 162 -5.89 -3.35 2.07
C GLU A 162 -6.56 -3.39 3.46
N THR A 163 -6.69 -4.58 4.06
CA THR A 163 -7.21 -4.80 5.42
C THR A 163 -6.16 -4.65 6.53
N GLY A 164 -4.94 -4.21 6.20
CA GLY A 164 -3.79 -4.14 7.11
C GLY A 164 -3.01 -5.46 7.19
N ILE A 165 -2.04 -5.53 8.13
CA ILE A 165 -1.35 -6.77 8.49
C ILE A 165 -2.02 -7.33 9.74
N GLU A 166 -2.79 -8.42 9.58
CA GLU A 166 -3.46 -9.09 10.71
C GLU A 166 -2.45 -9.86 11.58
N CYS A 167 -1.44 -10.47 10.96
CA CYS A 167 -0.37 -11.19 11.64
C CYS A 167 0.87 -11.38 10.76
N TYR A 168 2.01 -11.69 11.38
CA TYR A 168 3.25 -12.08 10.70
C TYR A 168 3.42 -13.60 10.71
N THR A 169 3.74 -14.19 9.57
CA THR A 169 4.10 -15.61 9.48
C THR A 169 5.61 -15.80 9.72
N LEU A 170 6.05 -17.06 9.83
CA LEU A 170 7.48 -17.36 9.90
C LEU A 170 8.11 -17.12 8.51
N PRO A 171 9.40 -16.75 8.42
CA PRO A 171 10.10 -16.70 7.14
C PRO A 171 10.06 -18.08 6.46
N ASP A 172 9.58 -18.12 5.23
CA ASP A 172 9.77 -19.28 4.35
C ASP A 172 11.26 -19.36 3.99
N PRO A 173 11.90 -20.55 3.97
CA PRO A 173 13.24 -20.71 3.43
C PRO A 173 13.41 -20.13 2.00
N GLY A 174 12.33 -20.03 1.21
CA GLY A 174 12.30 -19.35 -0.09
C GLY A 174 12.27 -17.81 -0.06
N ASP A 175 12.05 -17.17 1.10
CA ASP A 175 11.98 -15.71 1.24
C ASP A 175 13.31 -15.05 1.64
N GLY A 176 14.35 -15.85 1.95
CA GLY A 176 15.64 -15.35 2.41
C GLY A 176 15.58 -14.74 3.82
N LEU A 177 15.28 -13.43 3.92
CA LEU A 177 15.32 -12.67 5.19
C LEU A 177 14.01 -11.92 5.51
N GLY A 178 13.05 -11.85 4.59
CA GLY A 178 11.75 -11.24 4.82
C GLY A 178 10.88 -12.04 5.79
N ARG A 179 10.05 -11.36 6.58
CA ARG A 179 8.90 -12.01 7.23
C ARG A 179 7.71 -11.98 6.28
N GLY A 180 7.02 -13.11 6.16
CA GLY A 180 5.69 -13.15 5.56
C GLY A 180 4.65 -12.39 6.41
N PHE A 181 3.54 -12.04 5.77
CA PHE A 181 2.31 -11.63 6.45
C PHE A 181 1.22 -12.65 6.15
N GLY A 182 0.24 -12.75 7.05
CA GLY A 182 -0.89 -13.67 6.93
C GLY A 182 -2.19 -13.07 7.43
N ARG A 183 -3.24 -13.91 7.41
CA ARG A 183 -4.55 -13.62 8.00
C ARG A 183 -4.78 -14.44 9.26
N LEU A 184 -5.57 -13.91 10.19
CA LEU A 184 -5.96 -14.60 11.42
C LEU A 184 -7.19 -15.48 11.16
N VAL A 185 -6.93 -16.75 10.83
CA VAL A 185 -7.96 -17.78 10.65
C VAL A 185 -7.99 -18.64 11.91
N GLU A 186 -9.11 -18.64 12.64
CA GLU A 186 -9.27 -19.42 13.89
C GLU A 186 -8.14 -19.19 14.91
N TRP A 187 -7.73 -17.93 15.08
CA TRP A 187 -6.58 -17.48 15.90
C TRP A 187 -5.19 -17.94 15.43
N LYS A 188 -5.10 -18.72 14.35
CA LYS A 188 -3.85 -19.10 13.71
C LYS A 188 -3.49 -18.11 12.60
N CYS A 189 -2.25 -17.61 12.62
CA CYS A 189 -1.72 -16.89 11.48
C CYS A 189 -1.54 -17.85 10.30
N THR A 190 -2.22 -17.56 9.19
CA THR A 190 -2.27 -18.39 7.99
C THR A 190 -1.72 -17.60 6.82
N ASP A 191 -0.72 -18.14 6.13
CA ASP A 191 -0.12 -17.54 4.94
C ASP A 191 -1.18 -17.29 3.85
N VAL A 192 -1.04 -16.16 3.17
CA VAL A 192 -1.83 -15.83 1.97
C VAL A 192 -1.08 -16.21 0.70
N ASP A 193 -1.80 -16.34 -0.42
CA ASP A 193 -1.19 -16.29 -1.75
C ASP A 193 -0.61 -14.87 -1.96
N TRP A 194 0.67 -14.70 -1.62
CA TRP A 194 1.33 -13.40 -1.66
C TRP A 194 1.53 -12.88 -3.08
N VAL A 195 1.43 -13.72 -4.12
CA VAL A 195 1.48 -13.26 -5.52
C VAL A 195 0.15 -12.65 -5.93
N ARG A 196 -0.97 -13.20 -5.45
CA ARG A 196 -2.33 -12.77 -5.83
C ARG A 196 -3.04 -11.88 -4.81
N THR A 197 -2.40 -11.56 -3.69
CA THR A 197 -2.97 -10.67 -2.67
C THR A 197 -2.60 -9.20 -2.98
N PRO A 198 -3.58 -8.31 -3.24
CA PRO A 198 -3.33 -6.90 -3.47
C PRO A 198 -2.61 -6.25 -2.29
N ARG A 199 -1.70 -5.31 -2.59
CA ARG A 199 -0.86 -4.64 -1.61
C ARG A 199 -1.16 -3.16 -1.52
N VAL A 200 -0.81 -2.59 -0.37
CA VAL A 200 -0.85 -1.15 -0.12
C VAL A 200 0.41 -0.72 0.61
N LEU A 201 0.88 0.49 0.31
CA LEU A 201 2.02 1.08 0.98
C LEU A 201 1.58 1.74 2.29
N THR A 202 2.04 1.24 3.43
CA THR A 202 1.66 1.71 4.77
C THR A 202 2.87 2.27 5.52
N SER A 203 2.78 3.48 6.09
CA SER A 203 3.83 4.02 6.98
C SER A 203 3.71 3.46 8.41
N HIS A 204 4.74 3.63 9.26
CA HIS A 204 4.54 3.50 10.72
C HIS A 204 3.77 4.70 11.28
N ASP A 205 4.07 5.91 10.77
CA ASP A 205 3.46 7.14 11.26
C ASP A 205 3.32 8.24 10.18
N GLN A 206 2.59 9.33 10.49
CA GLN A 206 2.34 10.43 9.56
C GLN A 206 3.55 11.35 9.29
N SER A 207 4.63 11.24 10.06
CA SER A 207 5.86 12.03 9.85
C SER A 207 6.80 11.44 8.81
N GLN A 208 6.69 10.13 8.53
CA GLN A 208 7.53 9.42 7.57
C GLN A 208 7.26 9.89 6.13
N TRP A 209 8.33 10.16 5.39
CA TRP A 209 8.29 10.57 3.99
C TRP A 209 8.62 9.41 3.03
N VAL A 210 7.87 9.32 1.94
CA VAL A 210 8.19 8.49 0.76
C VAL A 210 8.43 9.41 -0.44
N LYS A 211 9.40 9.05 -1.27
CA LYS A 211 9.71 9.71 -2.55
C LYS A 211 9.40 8.76 -3.70
N ILE A 212 8.72 9.28 -4.71
CA ILE A 212 8.43 8.61 -5.98
C ILE A 212 9.11 9.40 -7.11
N TRP A 213 9.88 8.72 -7.94
CA TRP A 213 10.57 9.30 -9.09
C TRP A 213 10.73 8.26 -10.20
N LEU A 214 11.00 8.70 -11.43
CA LEU A 214 11.20 7.79 -12.56
C LEU A 214 12.65 7.84 -13.03
N SER A 215 13.15 6.70 -13.47
CA SER A 215 14.45 6.57 -14.11
C SER A 215 14.30 6.00 -15.52
N THR A 216 15.33 6.21 -16.35
CA THR A 216 15.59 5.33 -17.49
C THR A 216 15.83 3.89 -17.02
N THR A 217 15.71 2.93 -17.94
CA THR A 217 15.87 1.49 -17.66
C THR A 217 17.29 0.98 -17.90
N ASP A 218 18.09 1.72 -18.68
CA ASP A 218 19.45 1.35 -19.11
C ASP A 218 20.55 1.92 -18.20
N THR A 219 20.34 3.16 -17.75
CA THR A 219 21.30 4.00 -17.02
C THR A 219 20.79 4.37 -15.62
N HIS A 220 19.53 4.07 -15.32
CA HIS A 220 18.81 4.48 -14.10
C HIS A 220 18.95 5.97 -13.76
N ALA A 221 19.09 6.80 -14.79
CA ALA A 221 19.17 8.25 -14.67
C ALA A 221 17.76 8.83 -14.47
N PRO A 222 17.56 9.79 -13.54
CA PRO A 222 16.26 10.42 -13.32
C PRO A 222 15.69 11.07 -14.59
N ILE A 223 14.40 10.88 -14.85
CA ILE A 223 13.64 11.52 -15.95
C ILE A 223 12.51 12.38 -15.39
N TYR A 224 12.07 13.38 -16.16
CA TYR A 224 10.83 14.10 -15.85
C TYR A 224 9.60 13.27 -16.21
N PHE A 225 8.52 13.37 -15.42
CA PHE A 225 7.30 12.59 -15.58
C PHE A 225 6.03 13.40 -15.27
N ASP A 226 4.87 12.79 -15.50
CA ASP A 226 3.56 13.27 -15.02
C ASP A 226 2.98 12.27 -14.00
N MET A 227 2.25 12.74 -12.99
CA MET A 227 1.39 11.89 -12.16
C MET A 227 -0.07 12.18 -12.49
N ASP A 228 -0.80 11.16 -12.95
CA ASP A 228 -2.20 11.28 -13.33
C ASP A 228 -3.12 11.17 -12.11
N SER A 229 -2.82 10.27 -11.16
CA SER A 229 -3.63 10.09 -9.95
C SER A 229 -2.89 9.44 -8.78
N ILE A 230 -3.48 9.57 -7.58
CA ILE A 230 -3.11 8.83 -6.37
C ILE A 230 -4.37 8.36 -5.63
N GLN A 231 -4.39 7.10 -5.20
CA GLN A 231 -5.43 6.52 -4.35
C GLN A 231 -4.97 6.58 -2.88
N VAL A 232 -5.58 7.48 -2.12
CA VAL A 232 -5.38 7.58 -0.67
C VAL A 232 -6.45 6.73 0.00
N LEU A 233 -6.04 5.72 0.77
CA LEU A 233 -6.95 4.84 1.50
C LEU A 233 -7.52 5.52 2.77
N PRO A 234 -8.39 4.87 3.55
CA PRO A 234 -9.05 5.48 4.71
C PRO A 234 -8.12 5.98 5.85
N ASP A 235 -8.78 6.45 6.90
CA ASP A 235 -8.23 6.83 8.22
C ASP A 235 -7.35 8.09 8.28
N THR A 236 -6.42 8.32 7.35
CA THR A 236 -5.56 9.52 7.38
C THR A 236 -5.34 10.20 6.03
N SER A 237 -5.57 11.51 6.01
CA SER A 237 -5.21 12.39 4.90
C SER A 237 -3.69 12.47 4.72
N ILE A 238 -3.22 12.73 3.51
CA ILE A 238 -1.80 12.92 3.18
C ILE A 238 -1.49 14.37 2.81
N GLN A 239 -0.21 14.76 2.85
CA GLN A 239 0.30 15.91 2.11
C GLN A 239 1.15 15.41 0.94
N LEU A 240 1.01 16.03 -0.23
CA LEU A 240 1.70 15.63 -1.45
C LEU A 240 2.46 16.83 -2.01
N TRP A 241 3.77 16.68 -2.13
CA TRP A 241 4.72 17.66 -2.63
C TRP A 241 5.30 17.18 -3.95
N PHE A 242 5.64 18.09 -4.86
CA PHE A 242 6.27 17.76 -6.14
C PHE A 242 7.20 18.86 -6.63
N ARG A 243 8.27 18.48 -7.33
CA ARG A 243 9.29 19.41 -7.85
C ARG A 243 9.22 19.54 -9.36
N LYS A 244 8.85 20.73 -9.84
CA LYS A 244 8.71 21.08 -11.26
C LYS A 244 10.05 21.13 -12.00
N ARG A 245 9.99 21.14 -13.34
CA ARG A 245 11.16 21.23 -14.24
C ARG A 245 12.02 22.49 -14.05
N ASP A 246 11.43 23.60 -13.63
CA ASP A 246 12.12 24.83 -13.26
C ASP A 246 12.82 24.77 -11.87
N GLY A 247 12.70 23.65 -11.17
CA GLY A 247 13.24 23.44 -9.81
C GLY A 247 12.30 23.90 -8.69
N THR A 248 11.17 24.54 -9.00
CA THR A 248 10.22 25.02 -7.99
C THR A 248 9.48 23.85 -7.32
N TRP A 249 9.23 24.01 -6.02
CA TRP A 249 8.44 23.06 -5.22
C TRP A 249 7.02 23.55 -5.05
N TRP A 250 6.07 22.62 -5.18
CA TRP A 250 4.64 22.85 -5.05
C TRP A 250 4.02 21.72 -4.22
N PHE A 251 2.92 22.00 -3.52
CA PHE A 251 2.30 21.00 -2.64
C PHE A 251 0.82 21.22 -2.36
N TRP A 252 0.15 20.15 -1.95
CA TRP A 252 -1.11 20.21 -1.20
C TRP A 252 -0.84 19.86 0.27
N PRO A 253 -1.28 20.70 1.24
CA PRO A 253 -1.09 20.43 2.66
C PRO A 253 -1.98 19.29 3.17
N GLU A 254 -3.15 19.08 2.57
CA GLU A 254 -4.06 17.98 2.92
C GLU A 254 -4.84 17.51 1.67
N LEU A 255 -4.60 16.28 1.23
CA LEU A 255 -5.45 15.49 0.33
C LEU A 255 -6.17 14.45 1.19
N GLN A 256 -7.51 14.47 1.17
CA GLN A 256 -8.33 13.66 2.09
C GLN A 256 -8.14 12.15 1.85
N ALA A 257 -8.30 11.40 2.94
CA ALA A 257 -8.40 9.94 2.96
C ALA A 257 -9.57 9.41 2.12
N ASN A 258 -9.57 8.09 1.88
CA ASN A 258 -10.66 7.35 1.21
C ASN A 258 -11.08 7.95 -0.14
N THR A 259 -10.09 8.44 -0.91
CA THR A 259 -10.31 9.26 -2.11
C THR A 259 -9.22 8.99 -3.15
N THR A 260 -9.62 8.83 -4.42
CA THR A 260 -8.68 8.83 -5.55
C THR A 260 -8.61 10.23 -6.14
N TRP A 261 -7.46 10.87 -5.97
CA TRP A 261 -7.20 12.24 -6.42
C TRP A 261 -6.64 12.24 -7.84
N THR A 262 -7.28 12.99 -8.74
CA THR A 262 -6.80 13.20 -10.11
C THR A 262 -5.86 14.41 -10.14
N LEU A 263 -4.58 14.18 -10.40
CA LEU A 263 -3.50 15.16 -10.26
C LEU A 263 -3.01 15.73 -11.62
N ARG A 264 -3.50 15.15 -12.73
CA ARG A 264 -3.01 15.32 -14.11
C ARG A 264 -2.89 16.75 -14.63
N ASP A 265 -3.60 17.72 -14.08
CA ASP A 265 -3.56 19.10 -14.56
C ASP A 265 -2.52 19.96 -13.82
N HIS A 266 -1.91 19.39 -12.76
CA HIS A 266 -0.96 20.07 -11.88
C HIS A 266 0.40 19.35 -11.80
N VAL A 267 0.42 18.03 -11.56
CA VAL A 267 1.65 17.24 -11.39
C VAL A 267 2.19 16.81 -12.75
N ARG A 268 2.78 17.79 -13.43
CA ARG A 268 3.20 17.75 -14.84
C ARG A 268 4.63 18.23 -15.01
N ASP A 269 5.43 17.49 -15.78
CA ASP A 269 6.87 17.70 -15.95
C ASP A 269 7.59 17.88 -14.60
N VAL A 270 7.41 16.90 -13.71
CA VAL A 270 8.01 16.86 -12.37
C VAL A 270 9.19 15.89 -12.32
N SER A 271 10.16 16.18 -11.45
CA SER A 271 11.37 15.36 -11.23
C SER A 271 11.22 14.36 -10.10
N GLU A 272 10.36 14.67 -9.12
CA GLU A 272 9.99 13.79 -8.02
C GLU A 272 8.68 14.25 -7.37
N VAL A 273 7.97 13.29 -6.78
CA VAL A 273 6.83 13.48 -5.88
C VAL A 273 7.25 12.98 -4.49
N ARG A 274 6.84 13.68 -3.42
CA ARG A 274 7.04 13.26 -2.03
C ARG A 274 5.74 13.28 -1.26
N ILE A 275 5.50 12.25 -0.46
CA ILE A 275 4.27 12.09 0.32
C ILE A 275 4.62 11.82 1.79
N ARG A 276 3.84 12.38 2.70
CA ARG A 276 3.71 11.95 4.10
C ARG A 276 2.27 12.16 4.57
N GLY A 277 1.93 11.80 5.81
CA GLY A 277 0.63 12.14 6.39
C GLY A 277 0.42 13.66 6.48
N ALA A 278 -0.83 14.12 6.40
CA ALA A 278 -1.14 15.55 6.44
C ALA A 278 -0.76 16.19 7.78
N ARG A 279 -0.87 15.43 8.88
CA ARG A 279 -0.68 15.92 10.25
C ARG A 279 0.44 15.14 10.93
N ALA A 280 1.61 15.76 11.09
CA ALA A 280 2.76 15.12 11.70
C ALA A 280 2.43 14.61 13.12
N GLY A 281 2.43 13.28 13.30
CA GLY A 281 2.05 12.62 14.54
C GLY A 281 2.42 11.14 14.52
N ARG A 282 2.77 10.59 15.70
CA ARG A 282 3.32 9.23 15.86
C ARG A 282 2.29 8.12 16.11
N THR A 283 1.00 8.44 16.03
CA THR A 283 -0.10 7.59 16.53
C THR A 283 -0.99 7.00 15.44
N SER A 284 -0.67 7.25 14.16
CA SER A 284 -1.43 6.73 13.01
C SER A 284 -0.54 6.64 11.77
N SER A 285 -0.65 5.53 11.04
CA SER A 285 -0.11 5.36 9.69
C SER A 285 -0.85 6.22 8.67
N TYR A 286 -0.27 6.38 7.48
CA TYR A 286 -1.02 6.67 6.26
C TYR A 286 -0.80 5.56 5.23
N VAL A 287 -1.77 5.44 4.32
CA VAL A 287 -1.85 4.30 3.39
C VAL A 287 -2.14 4.77 1.96
N ILE A 288 -1.26 4.40 1.03
CA ILE A 288 -1.43 4.60 -0.42
C ILE A 288 -1.81 3.26 -1.05
N GLY A 289 -2.96 3.21 -1.72
CA GLY A 289 -3.40 2.01 -2.44
C GLY A 289 -2.69 1.89 -3.79
N ALA A 290 -2.69 2.97 -4.56
CA ALA A 290 -2.07 3.00 -5.88
C ALA A 290 -1.64 4.42 -6.31
N VAL A 291 -0.73 4.50 -7.29
CA VAL A 291 -0.49 5.71 -8.09
C VAL A 291 -0.57 5.41 -9.59
N THR A 292 -1.10 6.35 -10.36
CA THR A 292 -1.04 6.31 -11.83
C THR A 292 -0.06 7.36 -12.32
N ILE A 293 0.93 6.92 -13.09
CA ILE A 293 2.06 7.72 -13.55
C ILE A 293 2.16 7.65 -15.08
N ARG A 294 2.78 8.65 -15.69
CA ARG A 294 2.99 8.72 -17.14
C ARG A 294 4.36 9.28 -17.50
N ASP A 295 5.03 8.63 -18.45
CA ASP A 295 6.34 9.03 -18.99
C ASP A 295 6.25 10.04 -20.16
#